data_AF-A0AAU4GZ71-F1
#
_entry.id   AF-A0AAU4GZ71-F1
#
_cell.length_a   1.000
_cell.length_b   1.000
_cell.length_c   1.000
_cell.angle_alpha   90.00
_cell.angle_beta   90.00
_cell.angle_gamma   90.00
#
_symmetry.space_group_name_H-M   'P 1'
#
loop_
_entity.id
_entity.type
_entity.pdbx_description
1 polymer ?
#
loop_
_entity_poly.entity_id
_entity_poly.type
_entity_poly.pdbx_seq_one_letter_code
_entity_poly.pdbx_strand_id
1 'polypeptide(L)'
;MSQSATPPQQPQPQPGAQPQAPAQPQPQPVDGNPYAQQPGAVPPPPPAPYAPPAPQRNTMVLGLLTAVAAALVAAGIYGVVIGTTKHEIGWAAVGVGFVIGLAAGKLGGRNPVLPVFSAVLALGAVYLGQLIGEAMIGADELGVNFSKVFFDHFDVVQDAWKADADPLTFVFFAIAAFAAFSGAKKAAL
;
A
#
# COMPACT_ATOMS: atom_id res chain seq x y z
N MET A 1 63.21 2.28 -28.69
CA MET A 1 63.10 2.90 -30.03
C MET A 1 61.79 2.40 -30.62
N SER A 2 60.75 3.17 -30.95
CA SER A 2 60.68 4.60 -31.23
C SER A 2 59.27 5.10 -30.91
N GLN A 3 59.19 6.32 -30.39
CA GLN A 3 57.97 7.11 -30.27
C GLN A 3 57.48 7.49 -31.67
N SER A 4 56.18 7.40 -31.92
CA SER A 4 55.53 7.91 -33.13
C SER A 4 55.02 9.33 -32.84
N ALA A 5 55.52 10.30 -33.59
CA ALA A 5 55.27 11.73 -33.41
C ALA A 5 53.84 12.16 -33.79
N THR A 6 53.34 13.18 -33.10
CA THR A 6 52.12 13.94 -33.40
C THR A 6 52.30 14.85 -34.63
N PRO A 7 51.30 14.97 -35.52
CA PRO A 7 51.34 15.93 -36.63
C PRO A 7 51.04 17.38 -36.18
N PRO A 8 51.53 18.39 -36.92
CA PRO A 8 51.48 19.81 -36.53
C PRO A 8 50.10 20.46 -36.64
N GLN A 9 49.78 21.33 -35.68
CA GLN A 9 48.60 22.21 -35.66
C GLN A 9 48.66 23.26 -36.79
N GLN A 10 47.57 23.40 -37.53
CA GLN A 10 47.38 24.50 -38.49
C GLN A 10 46.85 25.77 -37.78
N PRO A 11 47.17 26.98 -38.28
CA PRO A 11 46.79 28.24 -37.62
C PRO A 11 45.31 28.57 -37.84
N GLN A 12 44.58 28.92 -36.78
CA GLN A 12 43.26 29.53 -36.87
C GLN A 12 43.37 31.00 -37.32
N PRO A 13 42.62 31.46 -38.34
CA PRO A 13 42.54 32.89 -38.68
C PRO A 13 41.59 33.66 -37.74
N GLN A 14 42.04 34.84 -37.32
CA GLN A 14 41.32 35.87 -36.54
C GLN A 14 40.39 36.72 -37.45
N PRO A 15 39.49 37.56 -36.90
CA PRO A 15 38.08 37.64 -37.32
C PRO A 15 37.83 38.73 -38.36
N GLY A 16 37.09 38.38 -39.42
CA GLY A 16 36.57 39.34 -40.41
C GLY A 16 35.28 39.99 -39.93
N ALA A 17 35.25 41.32 -39.94
CA ALA A 17 34.09 42.14 -39.64
C ALA A 17 32.92 41.85 -40.60
N GLN A 18 31.75 41.55 -40.04
CA GLN A 18 30.49 41.48 -40.80
C GLN A 18 29.57 42.67 -40.46
N PRO A 19 28.88 43.25 -41.45
CA PRO A 19 28.13 44.49 -41.33
C PRO A 19 26.86 44.38 -40.47
N GLN A 20 26.61 45.43 -39.69
CA GLN A 20 25.48 45.57 -38.76
C GLN A 20 24.13 45.59 -39.50
N ALA A 21 23.27 44.60 -39.21
CA ALA A 21 21.85 44.66 -39.52
C ALA A 21 21.11 45.51 -38.46
N PRO A 22 20.02 46.22 -38.82
CA PRO A 22 19.32 47.13 -37.91
C PRO A 22 18.72 46.38 -36.71
N ALA A 23 19.01 46.91 -35.51
CA ALA A 23 18.61 46.37 -34.23
C ALA A 23 17.07 46.30 -34.12
N GLN A 24 16.54 45.10 -33.90
CA GLN A 24 15.16 44.94 -33.45
C GLN A 24 15.05 45.31 -31.96
N PRO A 25 13.94 45.94 -31.51
CA PRO A 25 13.77 46.31 -30.11
C PRO A 25 13.73 45.04 -29.24
N GLN A 26 14.70 44.90 -28.32
CA GLN A 26 14.63 43.87 -27.29
C GLN A 26 13.48 44.19 -26.32
N PRO A 27 12.64 43.21 -25.94
CA PRO A 27 11.66 43.40 -24.87
C PRO A 27 12.39 43.65 -23.55
N GLN A 28 12.18 44.82 -22.94
CA GLN A 28 12.64 45.09 -21.57
C GLN A 28 11.85 44.19 -20.59
N PRO A 29 12.52 43.50 -19.64
CA PRO A 29 11.83 42.75 -18.60
C PRO A 29 11.02 43.66 -17.68
N VAL A 30 9.75 43.30 -17.47
CA VAL A 30 8.75 44.01 -16.66
C VAL A 30 8.94 43.82 -15.14
N ASP A 31 9.90 43.02 -14.69
CA ASP A 31 10.10 42.76 -13.27
C ASP A 31 11.45 43.30 -12.79
N GLY A 32 11.39 44.36 -11.99
CA GLY A 32 12.51 45.10 -11.41
C GLY A 32 13.26 44.33 -10.32
N ASN A 33 13.79 43.16 -10.65
CA ASN A 33 14.64 42.39 -9.75
C ASN A 33 16.14 42.63 -10.07
N PRO A 34 16.86 43.47 -9.30
CA PRO A 34 18.23 43.90 -9.61
C PRO A 34 19.29 42.80 -9.48
N TYR A 35 18.90 41.60 -9.01
CA TYR A 35 19.79 40.45 -8.82
C TYR A 35 19.81 39.45 -10.00
N ALA A 36 19.02 39.67 -11.05
CA ALA A 36 18.94 38.78 -12.20
C ALA A 36 20.20 38.80 -13.12
N GLN A 37 21.14 39.70 -12.85
CA GLN A 37 22.34 39.95 -13.67
C GLN A 37 23.63 39.39 -13.04
N GLN A 38 23.61 38.18 -12.49
CA GLN A 38 24.86 37.50 -12.11
C GLN A 38 25.53 36.87 -13.36
N PRO A 39 26.73 37.34 -13.77
CA PRO A 39 27.47 36.72 -14.86
C PRO A 39 27.91 35.31 -14.41
N GLY A 40 27.31 34.27 -14.97
CA GLY A 40 27.61 32.87 -14.63
C GLY A 40 26.40 32.00 -14.26
N ALA A 41 25.18 32.55 -14.30
CA ALA A 41 23.97 31.74 -14.18
C ALA A 41 23.88 30.77 -15.38
N VAL A 42 24.18 29.49 -15.14
CA VAL A 42 23.87 28.40 -16.08
C VAL A 42 22.37 28.37 -16.30
N PRO A 43 21.89 28.41 -17.56
CA PRO A 43 20.46 28.28 -17.86
C PRO A 43 19.91 27.00 -17.22
N PRO A 44 18.68 27.03 -16.67
CA PRO A 44 18.06 25.82 -16.16
C PRO A 44 18.00 24.77 -17.28
N PRO A 45 18.25 23.49 -16.97
CA PRO A 45 18.20 22.43 -17.96
C PRO A 45 16.82 22.38 -18.62
N PRO A 46 16.74 22.03 -19.92
CA PRO A 46 15.47 21.94 -20.62
C PRO A 46 14.55 20.93 -19.91
N PRO A 47 13.23 21.18 -19.86
CA PRO A 47 12.28 20.28 -19.23
C PRO A 47 12.38 18.91 -19.90
N ALA A 48 12.52 17.86 -19.08
CA ALA A 48 12.56 16.49 -19.55
C ALA A 48 11.25 16.15 -20.30
N PRO A 49 11.31 15.39 -21.41
CA PRO A 49 10.11 14.92 -22.09
C PRO A 49 9.20 14.17 -21.13
N TYR A 50 7.91 14.52 -21.11
CA TYR A 50 6.90 13.82 -20.33
C TYR A 50 6.81 12.36 -20.81
N ALA A 51 7.31 11.42 -20.00
CA ALA A 51 7.10 10.01 -20.26
C ALA A 51 5.64 9.65 -19.96
N PRO A 52 4.92 8.97 -20.86
CA PRO A 52 3.55 8.55 -20.60
C PRO A 52 3.52 7.60 -19.38
N PRO A 53 2.47 7.65 -18.54
CA PRO A 53 2.31 6.73 -17.43
C PRO A 53 2.37 5.28 -17.92
N ALA A 54 3.09 4.43 -17.19
CA ALA A 54 3.16 3.01 -17.51
C ALA A 54 1.75 2.40 -17.55
N PRO A 55 1.46 1.44 -18.44
CA PRO A 55 0.17 0.79 -18.52
C PRO A 55 -0.23 0.16 -17.18
N GLN A 56 -1.36 0.57 -16.62
CA GLN A 56 -1.92 -0.06 -15.43
C GLN A 56 -2.42 -1.46 -15.79
N ARG A 57 -1.73 -2.49 -15.29
CA ARG A 57 -2.20 -3.88 -15.39
C ARG A 57 -3.44 -4.03 -14.52
N ASN A 58 -4.50 -4.63 -15.05
CA ASN A 58 -5.70 -4.91 -14.27
C ASN A 58 -5.47 -6.11 -13.34
N THR A 59 -4.92 -5.86 -12.15
CA THR A 59 -4.64 -6.88 -11.12
C THR A 59 -5.69 -6.90 -10.01
N MET A 60 -6.79 -6.16 -10.17
CA MET A 60 -7.86 -6.05 -9.16
C MET A 60 -8.37 -7.41 -8.68
N VAL A 61 -8.72 -8.29 -9.63
CA VAL A 61 -9.30 -9.61 -9.32
C VAL A 61 -8.31 -10.44 -8.51
N LEU A 62 -7.03 -10.41 -8.86
CA LEU A 62 -5.99 -11.09 -8.10
C LEU A 62 -5.91 -10.55 -6.67
N GLY A 63 -5.95 -9.23 -6.49
CA GLY A 63 -6.00 -8.58 -5.18
C GLY A 63 -7.21 -8.97 -4.33
N LEU A 64 -8.40 -9.14 -4.94
CA LEU A 64 -9.58 -9.62 -4.23
C LEU A 64 -9.39 -11.06 -3.74
N LEU A 65 -8.95 -11.95 -4.63
CA LEU A 65 -8.76 -13.36 -4.31
C LEU A 65 -7.70 -13.54 -3.22
N THR A 66 -6.61 -12.79 -3.28
CA THR A 66 -5.55 -12.85 -2.27
C THR A 66 -6.01 -12.29 -0.93
N ALA A 67 -6.83 -11.24 -0.93
CA ALA A 67 -7.44 -10.71 0.29
C ALA A 67 -8.38 -11.74 0.95
N VAL A 68 -9.23 -12.41 0.17
CA VAL A 68 -10.14 -13.46 0.68
C VAL A 68 -9.33 -14.62 1.26
N ALA A 69 -8.31 -15.10 0.55
CA ALA A 69 -7.47 -16.19 1.04
C ALA A 69 -6.75 -15.80 2.35
N ALA A 70 -6.18 -14.59 2.41
CA ALA A 70 -5.55 -14.07 3.61
C ALA A 70 -6.54 -13.95 4.78
N ALA A 71 -7.78 -13.51 4.52
CA ALA A 71 -8.83 -13.38 5.52
C ALA A 71 -9.21 -14.73 6.13
N LEU A 72 -9.41 -15.77 5.30
CA LEU A 72 -9.75 -17.11 5.78
C LEU A 72 -8.62 -17.73 6.62
N VAL A 73 -7.37 -17.60 6.15
CA VAL A 73 -6.19 -18.10 6.89
C VAL A 73 -6.04 -17.37 8.21
N ALA A 74 -6.13 -16.04 8.20
CA ALA A 74 -6.00 -15.23 9.42
C ALA A 74 -7.13 -15.52 10.43
N ALA A 75 -8.38 -15.69 9.96
CA ALA A 75 -9.51 -16.07 10.81
C ALA A 75 -9.28 -17.44 11.47
N GLY A 76 -8.85 -18.44 10.70
CA GLY A 76 -8.54 -19.76 11.24
C GLY A 76 -7.42 -19.73 12.28
N ILE A 77 -6.31 -19.03 12.00
CA ILE A 77 -5.20 -18.88 12.95
C ILE A 77 -5.68 -18.17 14.22
N TYR A 78 -6.42 -17.06 14.07
CA TYR A 78 -6.92 -16.30 15.20
C TYR A 78 -7.87 -17.12 16.08
N GLY A 79 -8.80 -17.87 15.46
CA GLY A 79 -9.72 -18.75 16.19
C GLY A 79 -9.02 -19.88 16.93
N VAL A 80 -8.00 -20.51 16.32
CA VAL A 80 -7.18 -21.52 17.02
C VAL A 80 -6.44 -20.91 18.20
N VAL A 81 -5.93 -19.68 18.08
CA VAL A 81 -5.28 -18.97 19.19
C VAL A 81 -6.28 -18.73 20.32
N ILE A 82 -7.49 -18.24 20.04
CA ILE A 82 -8.54 -18.07 21.06
C ILE A 82 -8.88 -19.41 21.70
N GLY A 83 -9.20 -20.42 20.89
CA GLY A 83 -9.62 -21.75 21.36
C GLY A 83 -8.60 -22.42 22.28
N THR A 84 -7.32 -22.30 21.95
CA THR A 84 -6.24 -22.94 22.73
C THR A 84 -5.81 -22.14 23.95
N THR A 85 -5.91 -20.80 23.91
CA THR A 85 -5.50 -19.94 25.03
C THR A 85 -6.65 -19.61 25.99
N LYS A 86 -7.90 -19.86 25.58
CA LYS A 86 -9.13 -19.46 26.27
C LYS A 86 -9.21 -17.96 26.57
N HIS A 87 -8.43 -17.16 25.85
CA HIS A 87 -8.36 -15.72 26.05
C HIS A 87 -8.38 -15.02 24.69
N GLU A 88 -9.18 -13.98 24.59
CA GLU A 88 -9.16 -13.11 23.43
C GLU A 88 -7.95 -12.17 23.48
N ILE A 89 -7.11 -12.26 22.45
CA ILE A 89 -5.98 -11.36 22.29
C ILE A 89 -6.39 -10.21 21.38
N GLY A 90 -6.92 -9.15 21.97
CA GLY A 90 -7.46 -8.02 21.22
C GLY A 90 -6.47 -7.32 20.27
N TRP A 91 -5.17 -7.27 20.63
CA TRP A 91 -4.14 -6.71 19.74
C TRP A 91 -3.94 -7.55 18.46
N ALA A 92 -4.30 -8.83 18.46
CA ALA A 92 -4.19 -9.69 17.28
C ALA A 92 -5.07 -9.20 16.12
N ALA A 93 -6.18 -8.52 16.41
CA ALA A 93 -7.06 -7.92 15.41
C ALA A 93 -6.33 -6.93 14.49
N VAL A 94 -5.36 -6.18 15.03
CA VAL A 94 -4.49 -5.28 14.25
C VAL A 94 -3.70 -6.08 13.21
N GLY A 95 -3.11 -7.20 13.64
CA GLY A 95 -2.31 -8.08 12.80
C GLY A 95 -3.15 -8.75 11.70
N VAL A 96 -4.32 -9.27 12.06
CA VAL A 96 -5.29 -9.86 11.12
C VAL A 96 -5.66 -8.85 10.05
N GLY A 97 -6.11 -7.66 10.45
CA GLY A 97 -6.47 -6.60 9.51
C GLY A 97 -5.29 -6.21 8.61
N PHE A 98 -4.12 -5.98 9.20
CA PHE A 98 -2.93 -5.59 8.45
C PHE A 98 -2.52 -6.62 7.40
N VAL A 99 -2.51 -7.92 7.72
CA VAL A 99 -2.13 -8.99 6.77
C VAL A 99 -3.11 -9.05 5.60
N ILE A 100 -4.41 -8.94 5.86
CA ILE A 100 -5.45 -8.93 4.81
C ILE A 100 -5.24 -7.73 3.88
N GLY A 101 -5.07 -6.54 4.45
CA GLY A 101 -4.81 -5.32 3.69
C GLY A 101 -3.53 -5.40 2.87
N LEU A 102 -2.43 -5.84 3.49
CA LEU A 102 -1.13 -5.97 2.83
C LEU A 102 -1.18 -6.95 1.66
N ALA A 103 -1.85 -8.10 1.81
CA ALA A 103 -2.03 -9.08 0.75
C ALA A 103 -2.85 -8.52 -0.44
N ALA A 104 -3.91 -7.77 -0.13
CA ALA A 104 -4.75 -7.13 -1.14
C ALA A 104 -4.00 -6.04 -1.92
N GLY A 105 -3.31 -5.14 -1.22
CA GLY A 105 -2.59 -4.02 -1.84
C GLY A 105 -1.40 -4.48 -2.67
N LYS A 106 -0.59 -5.41 -2.15
CA LYS A 106 0.61 -5.91 -2.85
C LYS A 106 0.28 -6.57 -4.19
N LEU A 107 -0.81 -7.33 -4.27
CA LEU A 107 -1.17 -8.09 -5.47
C LEU A 107 -2.26 -7.42 -6.32
N GLY A 108 -3.03 -6.50 -5.73
CA GLY A 108 -4.16 -5.84 -6.39
C GLY A 108 -3.88 -4.46 -6.97
N GLY A 109 -2.77 -3.81 -6.61
CA GLY A 109 -2.39 -2.50 -7.15
C GLY A 109 -3.27 -1.34 -6.66
N ARG A 110 -3.21 -0.19 -7.35
CA ARG A 110 -3.81 1.09 -6.92
C ARG A 110 -5.30 1.23 -7.24
N ASN A 111 -6.10 0.20 -6.95
CA ASN A 111 -7.55 0.25 -7.11
C ASN A 111 -8.26 0.69 -5.80
N PRO A 112 -9.14 1.71 -5.82
CA PRO A 112 -9.82 2.22 -4.62
C PRO A 112 -10.79 1.22 -3.98
N VAL A 113 -11.20 0.16 -4.69
CA VAL A 113 -12.06 -0.90 -4.15
C VAL A 113 -11.31 -1.77 -3.15
N LEU A 114 -10.00 -2.02 -3.36
CA LEU A 114 -9.24 -2.95 -2.51
C LEU A 114 -9.19 -2.54 -1.04
N PRO A 115 -8.89 -1.29 -0.66
CA PRO A 115 -8.88 -0.90 0.74
C PRO A 115 -10.22 -1.07 1.44
N VAL A 116 -11.32 -0.72 0.76
CA VAL A 116 -12.68 -0.84 1.32
C VAL A 116 -13.03 -2.32 1.47
N PHE A 117 -12.76 -3.12 0.45
CA PHE A 117 -13.01 -4.55 0.49
C PHE A 117 -12.18 -5.27 1.57
N SER A 118 -10.91 -4.93 1.71
CA SER A 118 -10.05 -5.44 2.79
C SER A 118 -10.56 -5.07 4.17
N ALA A 119 -11.12 -3.87 4.36
CA ALA A 119 -11.71 -3.47 5.63
C ALA A 119 -12.92 -4.34 5.99
N VAL A 120 -13.81 -4.59 5.02
CA VAL A 120 -14.97 -5.49 5.21
C VAL A 120 -14.52 -6.92 5.51
N LEU A 121 -13.53 -7.43 4.76
CA LEU A 121 -12.97 -8.75 5.02
C LEU A 121 -12.30 -8.85 6.39
N ALA A 122 -11.64 -7.81 6.87
CA ALA A 122 -11.03 -7.81 8.19
C ALA A 122 -12.08 -7.92 9.31
N LEU A 123 -13.20 -7.20 9.19
CA LEU A 123 -14.32 -7.35 10.11
C LEU A 123 -14.85 -8.79 10.12
N GLY A 124 -15.10 -9.34 8.93
CA GLY A 124 -15.56 -10.72 8.78
C GLY A 124 -14.55 -11.75 9.31
N ALA A 125 -13.26 -11.54 9.09
CA ALA A 125 -12.20 -12.45 9.51
C ALA A 125 -12.00 -12.47 11.02
N VAL A 126 -11.98 -11.30 11.67
CA VAL A 126 -11.85 -11.23 13.13
C VAL A 126 -13.08 -11.86 13.78
N TYR A 127 -14.28 -11.48 13.34
CA TYR A 127 -15.52 -12.07 13.85
C TYR A 127 -15.59 -13.59 13.65
N LEU A 128 -15.26 -14.08 12.44
CA LEU A 128 -15.21 -15.52 12.18
C LEU A 128 -14.17 -16.23 13.06
N GLY A 129 -13.01 -15.60 13.29
CA GLY A 129 -12.01 -16.15 14.19
C GLY A 129 -12.52 -16.28 15.63
N GLN A 130 -13.24 -15.27 16.14
CA GLN A 130 -13.86 -15.37 17.47
C GLN A 130 -14.88 -16.51 17.54
N LEU A 131 -15.74 -16.66 16.53
CA LEU A 131 -16.70 -17.78 16.48
C LEU A 131 -16.03 -19.16 16.43
N ILE A 132 -14.91 -19.28 15.70
CA ILE A 132 -14.11 -20.52 15.70
C ILE A 132 -13.52 -20.77 17.10
N GLY A 133 -13.02 -19.73 17.76
CA GLY A 133 -12.51 -19.79 19.12
C GLY A 133 -13.56 -20.27 20.12
N GLU A 134 -14.74 -19.65 20.11
CA GLU A 134 -15.87 -20.02 20.96
C GLU A 134 -16.32 -21.46 20.74
N ALA A 135 -16.42 -21.89 19.48
CA ALA A 135 -16.80 -23.27 19.18
C ALA A 135 -15.73 -24.28 19.62
N MET A 136 -14.44 -23.93 19.58
CA MET A 136 -13.36 -24.77 20.12
C MET A 136 -13.44 -24.87 21.64
N ILE A 137 -13.63 -23.74 22.33
CA ILE A 137 -13.79 -23.71 23.79
C ILE A 137 -15.01 -24.55 24.20
N GLY A 138 -16.15 -24.33 23.57
CA GLY A 138 -17.37 -25.09 23.84
C GLY A 138 -17.25 -26.59 23.53
N ALA A 139 -16.51 -26.95 22.47
CA ALA A 139 -16.24 -28.35 22.15
C ALA A 139 -15.40 -29.04 23.22
N ASP A 140 -14.36 -28.37 23.70
CA ASP A 140 -13.49 -28.87 24.78
C ASP A 140 -14.25 -28.99 26.11
N GLU A 141 -15.13 -28.04 26.42
CA GLU A 141 -15.91 -28.04 27.66
C GLU A 141 -17.01 -29.11 27.68
N LEU A 142 -17.66 -29.34 26.55
CA LEU A 142 -18.73 -30.32 26.40
C LEU A 142 -18.24 -31.73 26.06
N GLY A 143 -16.95 -31.89 25.75
CA GLY A 143 -16.35 -33.16 25.34
C GLY A 143 -16.90 -33.68 24.01
N VAL A 144 -17.26 -32.78 23.10
CA VAL A 144 -17.82 -33.10 21.77
C VAL A 144 -16.89 -32.59 20.66
N ASN A 145 -17.14 -33.00 19.41
CA ASN A 145 -16.35 -32.53 18.28
C ASN A 145 -16.65 -31.06 17.95
N PHE A 146 -15.62 -30.29 17.60
CA PHE A 146 -15.74 -28.90 17.10
C PHE A 146 -16.83 -28.76 16.02
N SER A 147 -16.83 -29.63 15.02
CA SER A 147 -17.79 -29.55 13.92
C SER A 147 -19.24 -29.62 14.38
N LYS A 148 -19.52 -30.39 15.44
CA LYS A 148 -20.86 -30.47 16.02
C LYS A 148 -21.25 -29.14 16.66
N VAL A 149 -20.34 -28.51 17.40
CA VAL A 149 -20.59 -27.21 18.02
C VAL A 149 -20.75 -26.13 16.96
N PHE A 150 -19.81 -26.04 16.00
CA PHE A 150 -19.77 -24.98 15.02
C PHE A 150 -20.86 -25.08 13.94
N PHE A 151 -21.21 -26.29 13.47
CA PHE A 151 -22.17 -26.44 12.38
C PHE A 151 -23.58 -26.84 12.84
N ASP A 152 -23.70 -27.65 13.90
CA ASP A 152 -25.02 -28.13 14.35
C ASP A 152 -25.61 -27.25 15.48
N HIS A 153 -24.75 -26.54 16.23
CA HIS A 153 -25.11 -25.70 17.37
C HIS A 153 -24.53 -24.28 17.28
N PHE A 154 -24.53 -23.72 16.06
CA PHE A 154 -24.00 -22.39 15.80
C PHE A 154 -24.72 -21.29 16.58
N ASP A 155 -25.99 -21.50 16.93
CA ASP A 155 -26.76 -20.61 17.81
C ASP A 155 -26.11 -20.47 19.20
N VAL A 156 -25.62 -21.56 19.76
CA VAL A 156 -24.91 -21.56 21.05
C VAL A 156 -23.58 -20.82 20.94
N VAL A 157 -22.82 -21.04 19.86
CA VAL A 157 -21.57 -20.31 19.57
C VAL A 157 -21.85 -18.80 19.46
N GLN A 158 -22.94 -18.45 18.79
CA GLN A 158 -23.34 -17.06 18.62
C GLN A 158 -23.73 -16.41 19.94
N ASP A 159 -24.41 -17.14 20.82
CA ASP A 159 -24.82 -16.63 22.13
C ASP A 159 -23.65 -16.52 23.11
N ALA A 160 -22.69 -17.46 23.08
CA ALA A 160 -21.42 -17.35 23.80
C ALA A 160 -20.65 -16.10 23.36
N TRP A 161 -20.46 -15.91 22.04
CA TRP A 161 -19.81 -14.72 21.52
C TRP A 161 -20.50 -13.42 21.96
N LYS A 162 -21.85 -13.37 21.98
CA LYS A 162 -22.58 -12.19 22.46
C LYS A 162 -22.38 -11.93 23.95
N ALA A 163 -22.26 -13.00 24.75
CA ALA A 163 -22.07 -12.91 26.18
C ALA A 163 -20.67 -12.37 26.52
N ASP A 164 -19.67 -12.76 25.73
CA ASP A 164 -18.27 -12.36 25.92
C ASP A 164 -17.90 -11.06 25.21
N ALA A 165 -18.64 -10.67 24.16
CA ALA A 165 -18.41 -9.42 23.44
C ALA A 165 -18.63 -8.20 24.34
N ASP A 166 -17.54 -7.48 24.60
CA ASP A 166 -17.55 -6.23 25.33
C ASP A 166 -17.45 -5.02 24.36
N PRO A 167 -17.61 -3.77 24.84
CA PRO A 167 -17.44 -2.58 23.99
C PRO A 167 -16.08 -2.51 23.29
N LEU A 168 -15.05 -3.13 23.88
CA LEU A 168 -13.67 -3.09 23.43
C LEU A 168 -13.48 -4.04 22.22
N THR A 169 -14.22 -5.15 22.14
CA THR A 169 -14.33 -6.00 20.94
C THR A 169 -14.67 -5.16 19.69
N PHE A 170 -15.64 -4.26 19.79
CA PHE A 170 -16.04 -3.40 18.67
C PHE A 170 -14.98 -2.34 18.32
N VAL A 171 -14.20 -1.88 19.31
CA VAL A 171 -13.04 -1.03 19.05
C VAL A 171 -11.99 -1.81 18.26
N PHE A 172 -11.71 -3.07 18.61
CA PHE A 172 -10.77 -3.90 17.85
C PHE A 172 -11.26 -4.24 16.44
N PHE A 173 -12.56 -4.41 16.23
CA PHE A 173 -13.13 -4.47 14.89
C PHE A 173 -12.84 -3.21 14.07
N ALA A 174 -13.05 -2.04 14.64
CA ALA A 174 -12.75 -0.77 13.97
C ALA A 174 -11.24 -0.64 13.66
N ILE A 175 -10.38 -1.04 14.60
CA ILE A 175 -8.93 -1.02 14.42
C ILE A 175 -8.49 -2.02 13.33
N ALA A 176 -9.06 -3.23 13.29
CA ALA A 176 -8.78 -4.22 12.26
C ALA A 176 -9.17 -3.71 10.87
N ALA A 177 -10.37 -3.12 10.74
CA ALA A 177 -10.84 -2.51 9.50
C ALA A 177 -9.91 -1.36 9.05
N PHE A 178 -9.51 -0.50 9.99
CA PHE A 178 -8.59 0.60 9.71
C PHE A 178 -7.18 0.10 9.32
N ALA A 179 -6.66 -0.91 9.99
CA ALA A 179 -5.38 -1.53 9.70
C ALA A 179 -5.38 -2.19 8.31
N ALA A 180 -6.47 -2.87 7.95
CA ALA A 180 -6.65 -3.46 6.62
C ALA A 180 -6.74 -2.41 5.52
N PHE A 181 -7.57 -1.38 5.71
CA PHE A 181 -7.69 -0.27 4.77
C PHE A 181 -6.33 0.42 4.55
N SER A 182 -5.65 0.74 5.65
CA SER A 182 -4.34 1.41 5.63
C SER A 182 -3.26 0.52 5.01
N GLY A 183 -3.25 -0.77 5.34
CA GLY A 183 -2.35 -1.77 4.78
C GLY A 183 -2.49 -1.89 3.27
N ALA A 184 -3.73 -1.99 2.78
CA ALA A 184 -4.02 -2.07 1.35
C ALA A 184 -3.57 -0.81 0.59
N LYS A 185 -3.87 0.39 1.11
CA LYS A 185 -3.43 1.64 0.47
C LYS A 185 -1.91 1.79 0.41
N LYS A 186 -1.21 1.42 1.49
CA LYS A 186 0.25 1.56 1.59
C LYS A 186 1.00 0.49 0.80
N ALA A 187 0.40 -0.68 0.63
CA ALA A 187 1.00 -1.79 -0.09
C ALA A 187 0.77 -1.74 -1.61
N ALA A 188 -0.14 -0.89 -2.09
CA ALA A 188 -0.41 -0.71 -3.50
C ALA A 188 0.81 -0.10 -4.22
N LEU A 189 1.43 -0.90 -5.09
CA LEU A 189 2.53 -0.51 -5.98
C LEU A 189 2.00 0.15 -7.27
#